data_AF-A0A8T5TJP2-F1
#
_entry.id   AF-A0A8T5TJP2-F1
#
_cell.length_a   1.000
_cell.length_b   1.000
_cell.length_c   1.000
_cell.angle_alpha   90.00
_cell.angle_beta   90.00
_cell.angle_gamma   90.00
#
_symmetry.space_group_name_H-M   'P 1'
#
loop_
_entity.id
_entity.type
_entity.pdbx_description
1 polymer ?
#
loop_
_entity_poly.entity_id
_entity_poly.type
_entity_poly.pdbx_seq_one_letter_code
_entity_poly.pdbx_strand_id
1 'polypeptide(L)'
;MSVSDTSKNILLKIASLPQNLLIPNIQNLLKIELISSSKNEEHIKIELQSENLNIEFLDNNSNEIILKPKETKMVNINLIPTSNGIAELDIKAIWTKETQVKVKVQKIKEKISSKKLSSLLETYHFKKKDYLKKFDPTEYLIELSKNEIKTLEKELIESSENEKEKSLIRLAKAYLSNKQFEKALMTANKIPKEKKKLTFLKDIVRAYAFVDTQYAIKYIDKLNKKIKKSELLKTIALDEVYKNPNMAINIASRIEDSEVKKECFLEIIQKIVQQKPEVTLELMKYIKLDVNTYLRIILNIIESYWLKGNLEKVQENLLRIIYFVKDKQNSSNYKFIRDAIYAMAELFTPKIADNIIESIEDQKLKEKIANDLFNDIYYLVEEIQSKTETKLLASFQYHLNTFASNINENIINFAKKGGNLSLNTLSGDTNFNNLFILLFKFDFSIFPIFERLYSDLKKNSNQSIAYYIFPSTENLNQNEFNIVSNTLKFLISSKIRKTNQFNVYNIDFIPYLGKPTLIIGSEYKTIIQWIENKLSKISNKIDVITNDSFFAGGKSKNQLADIFESNTFKITNLVLSYEFINDYYLFKELVQNLI
;
A
#
# COMPACT_ATOMS: atom_id res chain seq x y z
N MET A 1 -10.71 -12.33 38.70
CA MET A 1 -9.27 -12.35 38.37
C MET A 1 -8.73 -10.93 38.49
N SER A 2 -7.61 -10.74 39.16
CA SER A 2 -6.91 -9.45 39.27
C SER A 2 -5.53 -9.59 38.64
N VAL A 3 -5.16 -8.67 37.74
CA VAL A 3 -3.81 -8.60 37.17
C VAL A 3 -3.24 -7.25 37.60
N SER A 4 -2.18 -7.29 38.41
CA SER A 4 -1.43 -6.11 38.81
C SER A 4 -0.11 -6.06 38.02
N ASP A 5 0.08 -5.03 37.21
CA ASP A 5 1.43 -4.68 36.76
C ASP A 5 2.06 -3.81 37.87
N THR A 6 2.97 -4.40 38.64
CA THR A 6 3.63 -3.79 39.81
C THR A 6 4.47 -2.56 39.49
N SER A 7 4.61 -2.19 38.22
CA SER A 7 5.35 -1.00 37.81
C SER A 7 4.50 0.28 37.81
N LYS A 8 3.16 0.19 37.83
CA LYS A 8 2.28 1.35 37.98
C LYS A 8 1.19 1.07 38.98
N ASN A 9 0.91 2.09 39.76
CA ASN A 9 -0.07 2.13 40.84
C ASN A 9 -1.52 2.07 40.31
N ILE A 10 -1.83 1.24 39.32
CA ILE A 10 -3.18 1.10 38.75
C ILE A 10 -3.53 -0.39 38.72
N LEU A 11 -4.64 -0.75 39.37
CA LEU A 11 -5.18 -2.09 39.38
C LEU A 11 -6.49 -2.12 38.59
N LEU A 12 -6.65 -3.11 37.72
CA LEU A 12 -7.90 -3.40 37.05
C LEU A 12 -8.47 -4.71 37.58
N LYS A 13 -9.75 -4.67 37.97
CA LYS A 13 -10.51 -5.83 38.45
C LYS A 13 -11.85 -5.93 37.73
N ILE A 14 -12.16 -7.11 37.22
CA ILE A 14 -13.52 -7.42 36.75
C ILE A 14 -14.38 -7.66 38.00
N ALA A 15 -15.21 -6.68 38.34
CA ALA A 15 -16.06 -6.73 39.52
C ALA A 15 -17.31 -7.59 39.31
N SER A 16 -17.83 -7.63 38.09
CA SER A 16 -18.97 -8.47 37.70
C SER A 16 -18.89 -8.81 36.22
N LEU A 17 -19.12 -10.08 35.89
CA LEU A 17 -19.28 -10.59 34.53
C LEU A 17 -20.60 -11.37 34.48
N PRO A 18 -21.47 -11.17 33.47
CA PRO A 18 -22.70 -11.96 33.35
C PRO A 18 -22.40 -13.46 33.28
N GLN A 19 -23.09 -14.26 34.08
CA GLN A 19 -22.96 -15.72 34.13
C GLN A 19 -24.21 -16.45 33.60
N ASN A 20 -25.27 -15.70 33.33
CA ASN A 20 -26.47 -16.16 32.64
C ASN A 20 -26.26 -16.22 31.12
N LEU A 21 -27.18 -16.88 30.43
CA LEU A 21 -27.33 -16.76 28.98
C LEU A 21 -27.55 -15.29 28.63
N LEU A 22 -26.69 -14.75 27.78
CA LEU A 22 -26.85 -13.39 27.30
C LEU A 22 -27.96 -13.33 26.25
N ILE A 23 -28.92 -12.43 26.44
CA ILE A 23 -29.95 -12.12 25.43
C ILE A 23 -30.11 -10.60 25.26
N PRO A 24 -30.47 -10.09 24.06
CA PRO A 24 -30.66 -8.66 23.79
C PRO A 24 -31.63 -7.91 24.72
N ASN A 25 -32.68 -8.59 25.20
CA ASN A 25 -33.80 -7.95 25.92
C ASN A 25 -33.59 -7.83 27.44
N ILE A 26 -32.39 -8.11 27.94
CA ILE A 26 -32.03 -7.95 29.35
C ILE A 26 -30.71 -7.18 29.45
N GLN A 27 -30.53 -6.49 30.57
CA GLN A 27 -29.29 -5.77 30.85
C GLN A 27 -28.19 -6.76 31.20
N ASN A 28 -27.26 -7.01 30.27
CA ASN A 28 -26.13 -7.88 30.51
C ASN A 28 -24.91 -7.06 30.91
N LEU A 29 -24.79 -6.83 32.22
CA LEU A 29 -23.86 -5.85 32.75
C LEU A 29 -22.49 -6.45 33.08
N LEU A 30 -21.46 -5.99 32.37
CA LEU A 30 -20.05 -6.11 32.74
C LEU A 30 -19.64 -4.88 33.56
N LYS A 31 -19.02 -5.13 34.72
CA LYS A 31 -18.49 -4.07 35.60
C LYS A 31 -16.99 -4.21 35.73
N ILE A 32 -16.26 -3.16 35.34
CA ILE A 32 -14.82 -3.06 35.49
C ILE A 32 -14.52 -2.03 36.57
N GLU A 33 -13.76 -2.43 37.58
CA GLU A 33 -13.27 -1.58 38.66
C GLU A 33 -11.82 -1.20 38.36
N LEU A 34 -11.57 0.11 38.26
CA LEU A 34 -10.25 0.69 38.07
C LEU A 34 -9.83 1.38 39.37
N ILE A 35 -8.71 0.97 39.94
CA ILE A 35 -8.22 1.48 41.22
C ILE A 35 -6.85 2.12 41.00
N SER A 36 -6.76 3.43 41.15
CA SER A 36 -5.48 4.14 41.20
C SER A 36 -4.98 4.22 42.64
N SER A 37 -3.72 3.88 42.85
CA SER A 37 -2.90 4.21 44.02
C SER A 37 -1.85 5.27 43.68
N SER A 38 -1.91 5.85 42.47
CA SER A 38 -0.98 6.88 42.03
C SER A 38 -1.19 8.17 42.81
N LYS A 39 -0.10 8.95 42.93
CA LYS A 39 -0.14 10.32 43.47
C LYS A 39 -0.51 11.34 42.39
N ASN A 40 -0.46 10.94 41.12
CA ASN A 40 -0.75 11.78 39.97
C ASN A 40 -2.08 11.35 39.32
N GLU A 41 -2.61 12.23 38.47
CA GLU A 41 -3.69 11.88 37.55
C GLU A 41 -3.19 10.88 36.51
N GLU A 42 -4.00 9.87 36.21
CA GLU A 42 -3.66 8.80 35.28
C GLU A 42 -4.73 8.69 34.20
N HIS A 43 -4.30 8.56 32.94
CA HIS A 43 -5.18 8.38 31.80
C HIS A 43 -5.17 6.93 31.37
N ILE A 44 -6.36 6.33 31.28
CA ILE A 44 -6.54 4.93 30.91
C ILE A 44 -7.53 4.85 29.78
N LYS A 45 -7.13 4.25 28.67
CA LYS A 45 -8.02 3.85 27.60
C LYS A 45 -8.47 2.41 27.78
N ILE A 46 -9.78 2.16 27.78
CA ILE A 46 -10.32 0.80 27.67
C ILE A 46 -10.64 0.53 26.21
N GLU A 47 -9.96 -0.45 25.63
CA GLU A 47 -10.25 -0.97 24.30
C GLU A 47 -10.99 -2.28 24.44
N LEU A 48 -12.14 -2.36 23.78
CA LEU A 48 -12.97 -3.56 23.76
C LEU A 48 -13.07 -4.04 22.32
N GLN A 49 -12.77 -5.32 22.10
CA GLN A 49 -13.00 -6.00 20.83
C GLN A 49 -13.98 -7.13 21.09
N SER A 50 -14.96 -7.31 20.21
CA SER A 50 -15.95 -8.36 20.36
C SER A 50 -16.33 -9.00 19.04
N GLU A 51 -16.71 -10.27 19.13
CA GLU A 51 -17.40 -11.01 18.09
C GLU A 51 -18.77 -11.44 18.63
N ASN A 52 -19.82 -11.36 17.80
CA ASN A 52 -21.19 -11.71 18.18
C ASN A 52 -21.81 -10.90 19.35
N LEU A 53 -21.17 -9.78 19.73
CA LEU A 53 -21.66 -8.81 20.72
C LEU A 53 -21.50 -7.39 20.20
N ASN A 54 -22.54 -6.59 20.41
CA ASN A 54 -22.44 -5.15 20.47
C ASN A 54 -22.13 -4.71 21.91
N ILE A 55 -21.38 -3.63 22.04
CA ILE A 55 -20.92 -3.11 23.31
C ILE A 55 -21.40 -1.69 23.48
N GLU A 56 -22.00 -1.40 24.62
CA GLU A 56 -22.52 -0.07 24.96
C GLU A 56 -21.97 0.36 26.33
N PHE A 57 -21.26 1.48 26.36
CA PHE A 57 -20.85 2.11 27.62
C PHE A 57 -22.06 2.84 28.22
N LEU A 58 -22.44 2.48 29.45
CA LEU A 58 -23.61 3.07 30.12
C LEU A 58 -23.31 4.42 30.75
N ASP A 59 -22.05 4.66 31.09
CA ASP A 59 -21.58 5.96 31.55
C ASP A 59 -21.10 6.72 30.30
N ASN A 60 -21.56 7.96 30.07
CA ASN A 60 -21.22 8.86 28.94
C ASN A 60 -19.70 9.17 28.77
N ASN A 61 -18.84 8.43 29.44
CA ASN A 61 -17.40 8.54 29.32
C ASN A 61 -16.98 7.87 28.03
N SER A 62 -16.29 8.65 27.20
CA SER A 62 -15.47 8.16 26.10
C SER A 62 -14.57 7.00 26.55
N ASN A 63 -14.03 6.24 25.59
CA ASN A 63 -13.09 5.14 25.85
C ASN A 63 -11.86 5.55 26.71
N GLU A 64 -11.66 6.85 26.96
CA GLU A 64 -10.64 7.40 27.83
C GLU A 64 -11.19 7.76 29.22
N ILE A 65 -10.57 7.18 30.23
CA ILE A 65 -10.93 7.30 31.63
C ILE A 65 -9.80 7.99 32.35
N ILE A 66 -10.10 9.17 32.89
CA ILE A 66 -9.20 9.89 33.78
C ILE A 66 -9.46 9.43 35.21
N LEU A 67 -8.40 8.96 35.89
CA LEU A 67 -8.40 8.64 37.31
C LEU A 67 -7.61 9.69 38.08
N LYS A 68 -8.26 10.33 39.05
CA LYS A 68 -7.62 11.21 40.02
C LYS A 68 -6.71 10.41 40.95
N PRO A 69 -5.77 11.09 41.65
CA PRO A 69 -4.92 10.44 42.64
C PRO A 69 -5.74 9.67 43.68
N LYS A 70 -5.38 8.40 43.90
CA LYS A 70 -6.05 7.48 44.84
C LYS A 70 -7.54 7.21 44.57
N GLU A 71 -8.03 7.47 43.35
CA GLU A 71 -9.44 7.25 42.99
C GLU A 71 -9.72 5.77 42.65
N THR A 72 -10.93 5.33 42.97
CA THR A 72 -11.53 4.11 42.41
C THR A 72 -12.71 4.50 41.55
N LYS A 73 -12.75 4.00 40.31
CA LYS A 73 -13.82 4.29 39.35
C LYS A 73 -14.39 3.00 38.79
N MET A 74 -15.72 2.95 38.71
CA MET A 74 -16.46 1.87 38.09
C MET A 74 -16.80 2.22 36.65
N VAL A 75 -16.63 1.26 35.76
CA VAL A 75 -17.01 1.34 34.35
C VAL A 75 -18.07 0.30 34.10
N ASN A 76 -19.25 0.75 33.70
CA ASN A 76 -20.39 -0.09 33.42
C ASN A 76 -20.56 -0.27 31.91
N ILE A 77 -20.51 -1.51 31.46
CA ILE A 77 -20.60 -1.87 30.04
C ILE A 77 -21.76 -2.84 29.86
N ASN A 78 -22.70 -2.49 29.00
CA ASN A 78 -23.80 -3.36 28.60
C ASN A 78 -23.38 -4.19 27.38
N LEU A 79 -23.56 -5.51 27.47
CA LEU A 79 -23.25 -6.46 26.40
C LEU A 79 -24.55 -6.86 25.69
N ILE A 80 -24.62 -6.63 24.39
CA ILE A 80 -25.83 -6.87 23.59
C ILE A 80 -25.51 -7.95 22.55
N PRO A 81 -25.99 -9.20 22.74
CA PRO A 81 -25.79 -10.27 21.76
C PRO A 81 -26.36 -9.96 20.40
N THR A 82 -25.64 -10.35 19.35
CA THR A 82 -26.09 -10.18 17.95
C THR A 82 -26.33 -11.50 17.24
N SER A 83 -25.84 -12.62 17.76
CA SER A 83 -26.06 -13.95 17.20
C SER A 83 -26.21 -15.02 18.30
N ASN A 84 -26.65 -16.22 17.92
CA ASN A 84 -26.72 -17.37 18.81
C ASN A 84 -25.37 -18.10 18.86
N GLY A 85 -24.99 -18.59 20.03
CA GLY A 85 -23.81 -19.45 20.19
C GLY A 85 -22.82 -18.88 21.20
N ILE A 86 -21.57 -18.71 20.77
CA ILE A 86 -20.50 -18.09 21.57
C ILE A 86 -20.26 -16.69 21.04
N ALA A 87 -20.16 -15.76 21.97
CA ALA A 87 -19.52 -14.49 21.76
C ALA A 87 -18.14 -14.43 22.41
N GLU A 88 -17.25 -13.71 21.74
CA GLU A 88 -15.91 -13.43 22.24
C GLU A 88 -15.84 -11.96 22.68
N LEU A 89 -15.20 -11.72 23.82
CA LEU A 89 -14.98 -10.39 24.37
C LEU A 89 -13.54 -10.27 24.85
N ASP A 90 -12.79 -9.41 24.17
CA ASP A 90 -11.44 -8.99 24.54
C ASP A 90 -11.48 -7.61 25.18
N ILE A 91 -10.90 -7.50 26.36
CA ILE A 91 -10.82 -6.28 27.15
C ILE A 91 -9.35 -5.93 27.36
N LYS A 92 -8.92 -4.80 26.81
CA LYS A 92 -7.56 -4.26 26.99
C LYS A 92 -7.64 -2.93 27.73
N ALA A 93 -6.86 -2.79 28.78
CA ALA A 93 -6.67 -1.52 29.46
C ALA A 93 -5.28 -0.97 29.16
N ILE A 94 -5.23 0.22 28.58
CA ILE A 94 -4.02 0.85 28.08
C ILE A 94 -3.84 2.17 28.80
N TRP A 95 -2.74 2.30 29.53
CA TRP A 95 -2.34 3.58 30.09
C TRP A 95 -1.80 4.49 29.00
N THR A 96 -2.15 5.77 29.04
CA THR A 96 -1.69 6.79 28.09
C THR A 96 -1.03 7.96 28.83
N LYS A 97 -0.01 8.56 28.21
CA LYS A 97 0.60 9.82 28.68
C LYS A 97 1.05 10.66 27.52
N GLU A 98 0.61 11.91 27.50
CA GLU A 98 1.14 12.89 26.57
C GLU A 98 2.51 13.36 27.04
N THR A 99 3.48 13.31 26.13
CA THR A 99 4.83 13.80 26.33
C THR A 99 5.18 14.75 25.19
N GLN A 100 5.89 15.82 25.49
CA GLN A 100 6.45 16.69 24.47
C GLN A 100 7.85 16.20 24.14
N VAL A 101 8.11 15.91 22.87
CA VAL A 101 9.42 15.48 22.39
C VAL A 101 9.92 16.46 21.36
N LYS A 102 11.21 16.82 21.48
CA LYS A 102 11.90 17.56 20.44
C LYS A 102 12.27 16.59 19.32
N VAL A 103 11.74 16.83 18.13
CA VAL A 103 12.05 16.07 16.92
C VAL A 103 12.68 16.99 15.89
N LYS A 104 13.71 16.48 15.20
CA LYS A 104 14.32 17.18 14.07
C LYS A 104 13.46 16.93 12.84
N VAL A 105 12.80 17.98 12.37
CA VAL A 105 11.95 17.95 11.18
C VAL A 105 12.70 18.57 10.01
N GLN A 106 12.60 17.93 8.86
CA GLN A 106 13.13 18.44 7.60
C GLN A 106 12.19 19.53 7.06
N LYS A 107 12.73 20.73 6.84
CA LYS A 107 12.03 21.83 6.17
C LYS A 107 12.72 22.20 4.86
N ILE A 108 11.94 22.73 3.92
CA ILE A 108 12.41 23.17 2.61
C ILE A 108 12.83 24.64 2.73
N LYS A 109 14.02 24.98 2.25
CA LYS A 109 14.50 26.36 2.25
C LYS A 109 13.65 27.24 1.33
N GLU A 110 13.53 28.51 1.68
CA GLU A 110 12.84 29.49 0.84
C GLU A 110 13.68 29.90 -0.39
N LYS A 111 15.00 29.96 -0.24
CA LYS A 111 15.96 30.35 -1.30
C LYS A 111 17.28 29.60 -1.15
N ILE A 112 18.03 29.48 -2.25
CA ILE A 112 19.38 28.91 -2.28
C ILE A 112 20.38 29.87 -2.92
N SER A 113 21.68 29.62 -2.72
CA SER A 113 22.74 30.48 -3.25
C SER A 113 22.88 30.33 -4.77
N SER A 114 23.01 31.47 -5.46
CA SER A 114 23.05 31.57 -6.92
C SER A 114 24.47 31.42 -7.47
N LYS A 115 24.90 30.21 -7.83
CA LYS A 115 26.23 29.95 -8.43
C LYS A 115 26.29 28.74 -9.37
N LYS A 116 25.28 27.87 -9.43
CA LYS A 116 25.47 26.51 -9.99
C LYS A 116 24.98 26.40 -11.42
N LEU A 117 23.97 27.17 -11.84
CA LEU A 117 23.58 27.24 -13.26
C LEU A 117 24.72 27.69 -14.17
N SER A 118 25.42 28.78 -13.82
CA SER A 118 26.58 29.25 -14.59
C SER A 118 27.65 28.15 -14.69
N SER A 119 27.96 27.48 -13.58
CA SER A 119 28.91 26.37 -13.56
C SER A 119 28.47 25.18 -14.44
N LEU A 120 27.16 24.89 -14.48
CA LEU A 120 26.58 23.84 -15.32
C LEU A 120 26.75 24.18 -16.81
N LEU A 121 26.44 25.41 -17.20
CA LEU A 121 26.55 25.87 -18.58
C LEU A 121 28.01 25.90 -19.06
N GLU A 122 28.94 26.37 -18.23
CA GLU A 122 30.38 26.37 -18.53
C GLU A 122 30.94 24.94 -18.71
N THR A 123 30.56 24.00 -17.83
CA THR A 123 31.07 22.63 -17.84
C THR A 123 30.70 21.87 -19.12
N TYR A 124 29.52 22.14 -19.68
CA TYR A 124 28.96 21.36 -20.79
C TYR A 124 28.75 22.18 -22.06
N HIS A 125 29.38 23.36 -22.15
CA HIS A 125 29.28 24.22 -23.31
C HIS A 125 29.64 23.47 -24.60
N PHE A 126 28.79 23.60 -25.63
CA PHE A 126 28.98 22.91 -26.89
C PHE A 126 29.96 23.73 -27.72
N LYS A 127 31.24 23.33 -27.70
CA LYS A 127 32.31 24.06 -28.40
C LYS A 127 31.96 24.21 -29.88
N LYS A 128 31.88 25.46 -30.36
CA LYS A 128 31.85 25.78 -31.78
C LYS A 128 33.17 25.30 -32.37
N LYS A 129 33.15 24.45 -33.40
CA LYS A 129 34.37 24.27 -34.21
C LYS A 129 34.57 25.54 -35.03
N ASP A 130 35.82 25.94 -35.24
CA ASP A 130 36.13 26.93 -36.27
C ASP A 130 35.83 26.30 -37.62
N TYR A 131 34.77 26.79 -38.27
CA TYR A 131 34.29 26.22 -39.52
C TYR A 131 34.90 26.92 -40.73
N LEU A 132 34.97 26.14 -41.82
CA LEU A 132 35.41 26.47 -43.18
C LEU A 132 35.46 27.96 -43.52
N LYS A 133 36.56 28.38 -44.14
CA LYS A 133 36.75 29.70 -44.76
C LYS A 133 35.43 30.19 -45.37
N LYS A 134 35.01 31.39 -44.97
CA LYS A 134 33.86 32.09 -45.54
C LYS A 134 33.98 32.05 -47.08
N PHE A 135 33.02 31.42 -47.74
CA PHE A 135 32.98 31.38 -49.20
C PHE A 135 32.42 32.69 -49.72
N ASP A 136 33.17 33.35 -50.58
CA ASP A 136 32.73 34.57 -51.22
C ASP A 136 32.20 34.24 -52.63
N PRO A 137 30.87 34.23 -52.84
CA PRO A 137 30.31 33.96 -54.16
C PRO A 137 30.67 35.04 -55.18
N THR A 138 31.01 36.27 -54.74
CA THR A 138 31.33 37.37 -55.66
C THR A 138 32.63 37.12 -56.42
N GLU A 139 33.55 36.34 -55.86
CA GLU A 139 34.76 35.90 -56.58
C GLU A 139 34.42 35.09 -57.85
N TYR A 140 33.20 34.54 -57.95
CA TYR A 140 32.74 33.70 -59.05
C TYR A 140 31.70 34.37 -59.95
N LEU A 141 31.41 35.66 -59.71
CA LEU A 141 30.44 36.44 -60.47
C LEU A 141 31.16 37.62 -61.11
N ILE A 142 31.18 37.68 -62.44
CA ILE A 142 31.69 38.82 -63.21
C ILE A 142 30.55 39.38 -64.05
N GLU A 143 30.17 40.62 -63.79
CA GLU A 143 29.16 41.31 -64.59
C GLU A 143 29.76 41.73 -65.94
N LEU A 144 29.30 41.10 -67.01
CA LEU A 144 29.61 41.47 -68.39
C LEU A 144 28.33 41.51 -69.20
N SER A 145 28.25 42.47 -70.12
CA SER A 145 27.19 42.56 -71.10
C SER A 145 27.23 41.38 -72.08
N LYS A 146 26.10 41.11 -72.76
CA LYS A 146 26.02 40.06 -73.79
C LYS A 146 27.04 40.26 -74.92
N ASN A 147 27.41 41.51 -75.22
CA ASN A 147 28.39 41.81 -76.27
C ASN A 147 29.82 41.50 -75.79
N GLU A 148 30.17 41.86 -74.56
CA GLU A 148 31.47 41.53 -73.96
C GLU A 148 31.68 40.02 -73.80
N ILE A 149 30.61 39.27 -73.48
CA ILE A 149 30.66 37.80 -73.46
C ILE A 149 30.97 37.23 -74.85
N LYS A 150 30.34 37.75 -75.91
CA LYS A 150 30.63 37.34 -77.30
C LYS A 150 32.06 37.66 -77.71
N THR A 151 32.61 38.78 -77.25
CA THR A 151 34.02 39.13 -77.49
C THR A 151 34.94 38.14 -76.79
N LEU A 152 34.68 37.82 -75.52
CA LEU A 152 35.43 36.79 -74.78
C LEU A 152 35.33 35.39 -75.40
N GLU A 153 34.17 35.03 -75.97
CA GLU A 153 34.00 33.78 -76.71
C GLU A 153 34.93 33.71 -77.94
N LYS A 154 35.11 34.84 -78.66
CA LYS A 154 36.01 34.93 -79.82
C LYS A 154 37.49 34.91 -79.40
N GLU A 155 37.86 35.70 -78.39
CA GLU A 155 39.22 35.74 -77.84
C GLU A 155 39.68 34.36 -77.33
N LEU A 156 38.76 33.55 -76.81
CA LEU A 156 39.05 32.18 -76.37
C LEU A 156 39.48 31.25 -77.52
N ILE A 157 38.99 31.48 -78.75
CA ILE A 157 39.34 30.70 -79.94
C ILE A 157 40.78 31.01 -80.38
N GLU A 158 41.23 32.24 -80.20
CA GLU A 158 42.53 32.76 -80.63
C GLU A 158 43.63 32.65 -79.56
N SER A 159 43.27 32.28 -78.32
CA SER A 159 44.19 32.25 -77.17
C SER A 159 45.19 31.09 -77.16
N SER A 160 46.42 31.38 -76.68
CA SER A 160 47.46 30.39 -76.40
C SER A 160 47.07 29.43 -75.25
N GLU A 161 47.69 28.26 -75.17
CA GLU A 161 47.27 27.17 -74.25
C GLU A 161 47.27 27.58 -72.75
N ASN A 162 48.18 28.48 -72.34
CA ASN A 162 48.24 29.01 -70.97
C ASN A 162 47.24 30.14 -70.69
N GLU A 163 46.86 30.92 -71.70
CA GLU A 163 45.85 31.97 -71.58
C GLU A 163 44.42 31.41 -71.60
N LYS A 164 44.25 30.30 -72.31
CA LYS A 164 42.98 29.58 -72.45
C LYS A 164 42.36 29.20 -71.11
N GLU A 165 43.15 28.76 -70.13
CA GLU A 165 42.64 28.44 -68.78
C GLU A 165 42.02 29.66 -68.08
N LYS A 166 42.70 30.82 -68.13
CA LYS A 166 42.22 32.07 -67.51
C LYS A 166 40.96 32.60 -68.20
N SER A 167 40.94 32.56 -69.54
CA SER A 167 39.80 32.96 -70.34
C SER A 167 38.58 32.06 -70.11
N LEU A 168 38.77 30.74 -69.98
CA LEU A 168 37.69 29.80 -69.61
C LEU A 168 37.09 30.10 -68.23
N ILE A 169 37.94 30.38 -67.24
CA ILE A 169 37.49 30.75 -65.89
C ILE A 169 36.68 32.06 -65.94
N ARG A 170 37.20 33.09 -66.61
CA ARG A 170 36.52 34.39 -66.73
C ARG A 170 35.18 34.27 -67.46
N LEU A 171 35.14 33.53 -68.56
CA LEU A 171 33.93 33.30 -69.35
C LEU A 171 32.88 32.51 -68.57
N ALA A 172 33.28 31.48 -67.82
CA ALA A 172 32.37 30.70 -66.98
C ALA A 172 31.74 31.57 -65.87
N LYS A 173 32.53 32.43 -65.21
CA LYS A 173 32.02 33.40 -64.22
C LYS A 173 31.03 34.39 -64.84
N ALA A 174 31.31 34.88 -66.05
CA ALA A 174 30.42 35.80 -66.76
C ALA A 174 29.07 35.16 -67.16
N TYR A 175 29.10 33.92 -67.63
CA TYR A 175 27.88 33.15 -67.86
C TYR A 175 27.08 32.93 -66.58
N LEU A 176 27.75 32.69 -65.45
CA LEU A 176 27.11 32.51 -64.16
C LEU A 176 26.34 33.76 -63.72
N SER A 177 26.95 34.94 -63.81
CA SER A 177 26.30 36.23 -63.51
C SER A 177 25.09 36.51 -64.40
N ASN A 178 25.11 36.04 -65.64
CA ASN A 178 24.01 36.18 -66.60
C ASN A 178 22.95 35.07 -66.47
N LYS A 179 22.95 34.30 -65.37
CA LYS A 179 22.04 33.17 -65.11
C LYS A 179 22.09 32.06 -66.18
N GLN A 180 23.21 31.93 -66.89
CA GLN A 180 23.44 30.90 -67.90
C GLN A 180 24.23 29.71 -67.29
N PHE A 181 23.64 29.06 -66.29
CA PHE A 181 24.31 28.04 -65.49
C PHE A 181 24.88 26.86 -66.30
N GLU A 182 24.10 26.30 -67.23
CA GLU A 182 24.56 25.19 -68.07
C GLU A 182 25.77 25.59 -68.92
N LYS A 183 25.77 26.81 -69.50
CA LYS A 183 26.91 27.32 -70.26
C LYS A 183 28.14 27.54 -69.37
N ALA A 184 27.94 28.04 -68.15
CA ALA A 184 29.01 28.20 -67.18
C ALA A 184 29.67 26.84 -66.85
N LEU A 185 28.86 25.80 -66.61
CA LEU A 185 29.35 24.44 -66.35
C LEU A 185 30.05 23.82 -67.55
N MET A 186 29.47 23.92 -68.76
CA MET A 186 30.10 23.44 -70.00
C MET A 186 31.46 24.11 -70.24
N THR A 187 31.57 25.40 -69.94
CA THR A 187 32.80 26.17 -70.09
C THR A 187 33.82 25.78 -69.04
N ALA A 188 33.42 25.65 -67.78
CA ALA A 188 34.27 25.17 -66.70
C ALA A 188 34.79 23.75 -66.93
N ASN A 189 34.01 22.88 -67.60
CA ASN A 189 34.42 21.52 -67.90
C ASN A 189 35.54 21.43 -68.97
N LYS A 190 35.79 22.51 -69.72
CA LYS A 190 36.89 22.60 -70.70
C LYS A 190 38.24 22.96 -70.06
N ILE A 191 38.30 23.21 -68.76
CA ILE A 191 39.56 23.53 -68.05
C ILE A 191 40.51 22.32 -68.11
N PRO A 192 41.76 22.47 -68.63
CA PRO A 192 42.64 21.34 -68.91
C PRO A 192 43.09 20.57 -67.66
N LYS A 193 43.40 21.28 -66.57
CA LYS A 193 43.94 20.68 -65.34
C LYS A 193 42.82 20.06 -64.50
N GLU A 194 42.75 18.73 -64.45
CA GLU A 194 41.68 17.97 -63.79
C GLU A 194 41.39 18.41 -62.34
N LYS A 195 42.43 18.57 -61.51
CA LYS A 195 42.27 18.99 -60.11
C LYS A 195 41.63 20.38 -60.00
N LYS A 196 42.10 21.35 -60.80
CA LYS A 196 41.57 22.71 -60.82
C LYS A 196 40.15 22.75 -61.39
N LYS A 197 39.89 22.00 -62.47
CA LYS A 197 38.57 21.84 -63.07
C LYS A 197 37.56 21.35 -62.03
N LEU A 198 37.88 20.30 -61.29
CA LEU A 198 36.99 19.74 -60.27
C LEU A 198 36.71 20.71 -59.12
N THR A 199 37.73 21.42 -58.64
CA THR A 199 37.55 22.47 -57.61
C THR A 199 36.66 23.60 -58.14
N PHE A 200 36.97 24.14 -59.31
CA PHE A 200 36.22 25.25 -59.91
C PHE A 200 34.78 24.88 -60.25
N LEU A 201 34.52 23.65 -60.71
CA LEU A 201 33.15 23.15 -60.92
C LEU A 201 32.37 23.09 -59.60
N LYS A 202 32.98 22.62 -58.51
CA LYS A 202 32.35 22.65 -57.18
C LYS A 202 32.01 24.08 -56.77
N ASP A 203 32.96 25.01 -56.95
CA ASP A 203 32.78 26.41 -56.56
C ASP A 203 31.74 27.15 -57.42
N ILE A 204 31.64 26.85 -58.73
CA ILE A 204 30.57 27.39 -59.59
C ILE A 204 29.20 26.92 -59.15
N VAL A 205 29.02 25.63 -58.85
CA VAL A 205 27.73 25.12 -58.39
C VAL A 205 27.37 25.74 -57.05
N ARG A 206 28.34 25.84 -56.14
CA ARG A 206 28.18 26.50 -54.84
C ARG A 206 27.82 27.97 -54.99
N ALA A 207 28.52 28.73 -55.84
CA ALA A 207 28.23 30.14 -56.13
C ALA A 207 26.85 30.33 -56.77
N TYR A 208 26.46 29.45 -57.70
CA TYR A 208 25.12 29.51 -58.29
C TYR A 208 24.01 29.25 -57.27
N ALA A 209 24.27 28.44 -56.24
CA ALA A 209 23.30 28.23 -55.16
C ALA A 209 22.97 29.52 -54.39
N PHE A 210 23.81 30.57 -54.48
CA PHE A 210 23.50 31.91 -53.96
C PHE A 210 22.57 32.71 -54.88
N VAL A 211 22.46 32.33 -56.16
CA VAL A 211 21.59 32.94 -57.16
C VAL A 211 20.25 32.20 -57.25
N ASP A 212 20.28 30.87 -57.38
CA ASP A 212 19.12 29.98 -57.40
C ASP A 212 19.44 28.64 -56.74
N THR A 213 19.15 28.55 -55.46
CA THR A 213 19.42 27.38 -54.63
C THR A 213 18.66 26.14 -55.12
N GLN A 214 17.41 26.29 -55.58
CA GLN A 214 16.58 25.15 -56.00
C GLN A 214 17.11 24.53 -57.29
N TYR A 215 17.49 25.35 -58.27
CA TYR A 215 18.05 24.88 -59.52
C TYR A 215 19.42 24.22 -59.29
N ALA A 216 20.27 24.81 -58.44
CA ALA A 216 21.55 24.21 -58.05
C ALA A 216 21.37 22.81 -57.43
N ILE A 217 20.40 22.64 -56.52
CA ILE A 217 20.08 21.32 -55.91
C ILE A 217 19.61 20.33 -56.99
N LYS A 218 18.70 20.74 -57.88
CA LYS A 218 18.22 19.87 -58.99
C LYS A 218 19.37 19.39 -59.88
N TYR A 219 20.37 20.23 -60.12
CA TYR A 219 21.57 19.83 -60.85
C TYR A 219 22.41 18.81 -60.05
N ILE A 220 22.63 19.07 -58.76
CA ILE A 220 23.39 18.17 -57.87
C ILE A 220 22.73 16.78 -57.78
N ASP A 221 21.40 16.73 -57.77
CA ASP A 221 20.64 15.49 -57.74
C ASP A 221 20.87 14.60 -58.97
N LYS A 222 21.26 15.17 -60.11
CA LYS A 222 21.59 14.46 -61.35
C LYS A 222 23.03 13.93 -61.40
N LEU A 223 23.87 14.21 -60.40
CA LEU A 223 25.28 13.78 -60.41
C LEU A 223 25.42 12.31 -60.01
N ASN A 224 26.13 11.52 -60.82
CA ASN A 224 26.29 10.07 -60.62
C ASN A 224 27.17 9.66 -59.41
N LYS A 225 28.04 10.55 -58.90
CA LYS A 225 28.99 10.22 -57.81
C LYS A 225 28.47 10.63 -56.43
N LYS A 226 27.95 9.66 -55.66
CA LYS A 226 27.33 9.85 -54.33
C LYS A 226 28.16 10.63 -53.30
N ILE A 227 29.46 10.36 -53.19
CA ILE A 227 30.34 11.04 -52.21
C ILE A 227 30.50 12.53 -52.56
N LYS A 228 30.75 12.84 -53.84
CA LYS A 228 30.90 14.23 -54.32
C LYS A 228 29.60 15.01 -54.21
N LYS A 229 28.45 14.33 -54.40
CA LYS A 229 27.11 14.88 -54.19
C LYS A 229 26.89 15.27 -52.72
N SER A 230 27.21 14.36 -51.80
CA SER A 230 27.05 14.55 -50.36
C SER A 230 27.89 15.71 -49.80
N GLU A 231 29.16 15.81 -50.19
CA GLU A 231 30.03 16.95 -49.81
C GLU A 231 29.49 18.30 -50.30
N LEU A 232 29.04 18.36 -51.56
CA LEU A 232 28.57 19.60 -52.16
C LEU A 232 27.25 20.06 -51.52
N LEU A 233 26.32 19.13 -51.28
CA LEU A 233 25.11 19.40 -50.51
C LEU A 233 25.43 19.89 -49.10
N LYS A 234 26.40 19.27 -48.40
CA LYS A 234 26.88 19.74 -47.09
C LYS A 234 27.36 21.20 -47.16
N THR A 235 28.24 21.53 -48.11
CA THR A 235 28.76 22.91 -48.22
C THR A 235 27.68 23.95 -48.49
N ILE A 236 26.73 23.65 -49.37
CA ILE A 236 25.62 24.58 -49.69
C ILE A 236 24.67 24.70 -48.51
N ALA A 237 24.34 23.59 -47.84
CA ALA A 237 23.54 23.63 -46.62
C ALA A 237 24.18 24.55 -45.58
N LEU A 238 25.49 24.43 -45.35
CA LEU A 238 26.24 25.24 -44.38
C LEU A 238 26.32 26.72 -44.71
N ASP A 239 26.31 27.08 -45.99
CA ASP A 239 26.23 28.48 -46.46
C ASP A 239 24.82 29.06 -46.26
N GLU A 240 23.80 28.22 -46.45
CA GLU A 240 22.40 28.62 -46.35
C GLU A 240 21.94 28.80 -44.89
N VAL A 241 22.67 28.23 -43.92
CA VAL A 241 22.30 28.25 -42.48
C VAL A 241 21.93 29.63 -41.96
N TYR A 242 22.71 30.66 -42.29
CA TYR A 242 22.46 32.01 -41.76
C TYR A 242 21.35 32.74 -42.51
N LYS A 243 21.14 32.41 -43.79
CA LYS A 243 20.08 33.01 -44.61
C LYS A 243 18.73 32.38 -44.32
N ASN A 244 18.64 31.06 -44.44
CA ASN A 244 17.43 30.28 -44.28
C ASN A 244 17.75 28.91 -43.67
N PRO A 245 17.72 28.79 -42.33
CA PRO A 245 17.96 27.53 -41.63
C PRO A 245 17.06 26.40 -42.12
N ASN A 246 15.78 26.67 -42.40
CA ASN A 246 14.84 25.64 -42.87
C ASN A 246 15.26 25.09 -44.24
N MET A 247 15.75 25.96 -45.13
CA MET A 247 16.31 25.53 -46.41
C MET A 247 17.61 24.73 -46.22
N ALA A 248 18.50 25.15 -45.31
CA ALA A 248 19.70 24.40 -44.97
C ALA A 248 19.38 22.97 -44.49
N ILE A 249 18.35 22.81 -43.67
CA ILE A 249 17.84 21.51 -43.19
C ILE A 249 17.33 20.66 -44.36
N ASN A 250 16.53 21.26 -45.25
CA ASN A 250 16.01 20.58 -46.43
C ASN A 250 17.11 20.16 -47.42
N ILE A 251 18.23 20.88 -47.47
CA ILE A 251 19.40 20.50 -48.27
C ILE A 251 20.15 19.36 -47.59
N ALA A 252 20.42 19.48 -46.28
CA ALA A 252 21.10 18.45 -45.51
C ALA A 252 20.34 17.12 -45.50
N SER A 253 19.00 17.15 -45.51
CA SER A 253 18.17 15.95 -45.55
C SER A 253 18.33 15.13 -46.84
N ARG A 254 18.76 15.75 -47.95
CA ARG A 254 19.05 15.12 -49.25
C ARG A 254 20.41 14.42 -49.32
N ILE A 255 21.26 14.58 -48.31
CA ILE A 255 22.54 13.87 -48.23
C ILE A 255 22.26 12.37 -48.05
N GLU A 256 22.77 11.55 -48.97
CA GLU A 256 22.56 10.10 -48.96
C GLU A 256 23.46 9.39 -47.94
N ASP A 257 24.68 9.89 -47.75
CA ASP A 257 25.62 9.35 -46.77
C ASP A 257 25.19 9.72 -45.34
N SER A 258 24.93 8.72 -44.50
CA SER A 258 24.40 8.91 -43.15
C SER A 258 25.36 9.63 -42.21
N GLU A 259 26.67 9.39 -42.34
CA GLU A 259 27.68 10.02 -41.48
C GLU A 259 27.87 11.49 -41.88
N VAL A 260 27.98 11.78 -43.18
CA VAL A 260 28.07 13.15 -43.70
C VAL A 260 26.79 13.93 -43.37
N LYS A 261 25.62 13.30 -43.46
CA LYS A 261 24.33 13.90 -43.10
C LYS A 261 24.27 14.25 -41.61
N LYS A 262 24.66 13.31 -40.74
CA LYS A 262 24.71 13.52 -39.29
C LYS A 262 25.67 14.65 -38.93
N GLU A 263 26.87 14.63 -39.50
CA GLU A 263 27.87 15.68 -39.29
C GLU A 263 27.34 17.05 -39.76
N CYS A 264 26.78 17.13 -40.97
CA CYS A 264 26.18 18.36 -41.50
C CYS A 264 25.11 18.92 -40.55
N PHE A 265 24.21 18.08 -40.04
CA PHE A 265 23.19 18.55 -39.10
C PHE A 265 23.76 19.04 -37.77
N LEU A 266 24.78 18.37 -37.22
CA LEU A 266 25.45 18.83 -36.00
C LEU A 266 26.12 20.20 -36.22
N GLU A 267 26.75 20.40 -37.38
CA GLU A 267 27.35 21.70 -37.74
C GLU A 267 26.29 22.79 -37.90
N ILE A 268 25.14 22.48 -38.51
CA ILE A 268 24.00 23.42 -38.60
C ILE A 268 23.53 23.80 -37.19
N ILE A 269 23.32 22.83 -36.31
CA ILE A 269 22.91 23.06 -34.91
C ILE A 269 23.92 23.98 -34.19
N GLN A 270 25.22 23.71 -34.33
CA GLN A 270 26.26 24.55 -33.71
C GLN A 270 26.20 26.01 -34.15
N LYS A 271 25.84 26.26 -35.41
CA LYS A 271 25.73 27.61 -35.96
C LYS A 271 24.49 28.36 -35.48
N ILE A 272 23.37 27.67 -35.24
CA ILE A 272 22.08 28.32 -34.98
C ILE A 272 21.60 28.23 -33.53
N VAL A 273 22.13 27.32 -32.70
CA VAL A 273 21.58 27.03 -31.36
C VAL A 273 21.44 28.27 -30.46
N GLN A 274 22.39 29.19 -30.52
CA GLN A 274 22.33 30.43 -29.75
C GLN A 274 21.37 31.47 -30.33
N GLN A 275 21.16 31.49 -31.65
CA GLN A 275 20.34 32.49 -32.34
C GLN A 275 18.87 32.05 -32.42
N LYS A 276 18.63 30.80 -32.83
CA LYS A 276 17.33 30.21 -33.14
C LYS A 276 17.14 28.86 -32.40
N PRO A 277 17.00 28.88 -31.07
CA PRO A 277 16.84 27.67 -30.27
C PRO A 277 15.61 26.82 -30.65
N GLU A 278 14.50 27.44 -31.10
CA GLU A 278 13.29 26.74 -31.52
C GLU A 278 13.54 25.85 -32.75
N VAL A 279 14.25 26.41 -33.75
CA VAL A 279 14.66 25.68 -34.95
C VAL A 279 15.62 24.55 -34.60
N THR A 280 16.43 24.73 -33.56
CA THR A 280 17.34 23.70 -33.07
C THR A 280 16.58 22.52 -32.46
N LEU A 281 15.54 22.77 -31.65
CA LEU A 281 14.70 21.72 -31.08
C LEU A 281 13.98 20.90 -32.17
N GLU A 282 13.46 21.58 -33.19
CA GLU A 282 12.87 20.94 -34.38
C GLU A 282 13.89 20.04 -35.08
N LEU A 283 15.11 20.54 -35.27
CA LEU A 283 16.19 19.82 -35.94
C LEU A 283 16.59 18.53 -35.26
N MET A 284 16.64 18.53 -33.94
CA MET A 284 17.03 17.37 -33.15
C MET A 284 16.12 16.15 -33.40
N LYS A 285 14.88 16.36 -33.87
CA LYS A 285 13.94 15.27 -34.22
C LYS A 285 14.39 14.47 -35.44
N TYR A 286 15.21 15.06 -36.32
CA TYR A 286 15.65 14.43 -37.58
C TYR A 286 16.97 13.67 -37.47
N ILE A 287 17.60 13.65 -36.28
CA ILE A 287 18.95 13.10 -36.08
C ILE A 287 18.93 12.14 -34.91
N LYS A 288 19.48 10.94 -35.10
CA LYS A 288 19.74 10.02 -33.99
C LYS A 288 20.97 10.50 -33.21
N LEU A 289 20.72 11.17 -32.10
CA LEU A 289 21.76 11.66 -31.19
C LEU A 289 22.00 10.64 -30.06
N ASP A 290 23.26 10.49 -29.66
CA ASP A 290 23.57 9.86 -28.38
C ASP A 290 23.15 10.79 -27.22
N VAL A 291 23.00 10.22 -26.03
CA VAL A 291 22.47 10.93 -24.86
C VAL A 291 23.31 12.16 -24.51
N ASN A 292 24.65 12.06 -24.57
CA ASN A 292 25.53 13.17 -24.19
C ASN A 292 25.42 14.33 -25.18
N THR A 293 25.40 14.02 -26.49
CA THR A 293 25.23 15.06 -27.52
C THR A 293 23.88 15.74 -27.41
N TYR A 294 22.80 14.98 -27.18
CA TYR A 294 21.46 15.51 -26.94
C TYR A 294 21.45 16.51 -25.78
N LEU A 295 21.95 16.08 -24.61
CA LEU A 295 21.94 16.90 -23.39
C LEU A 295 22.77 18.18 -23.54
N ARG A 296 23.93 18.12 -24.20
CA ARG A 296 24.75 19.31 -24.48
C ARG A 296 24.01 20.33 -25.35
N ILE A 297 23.30 19.88 -26.39
CA ILE A 297 22.52 20.78 -27.23
C ILE A 297 21.40 21.45 -26.42
N ILE A 298 20.66 20.68 -25.59
CA ILE A 298 19.62 21.25 -24.72
C ILE A 298 20.20 22.28 -23.74
N LEU A 299 21.39 22.05 -23.17
CA LEU A 299 22.04 23.04 -22.30
C LEU A 299 22.39 24.34 -23.02
N ASN A 300 22.79 24.30 -24.29
CA ASN A 300 23.05 25.51 -25.08
C ASN A 300 21.74 26.24 -25.45
N ILE A 301 20.65 25.50 -25.60
CA ILE A 301 19.31 26.07 -25.76
C ILE A 301 18.88 26.78 -24.47
N ILE A 302 19.10 26.16 -23.31
CA ILE A 302 18.87 26.77 -22.00
C ILE A 302 19.70 28.05 -21.85
N GLU A 303 20.98 28.02 -22.17
CA GLU A 303 21.86 29.20 -22.14
C GLU A 303 21.31 30.32 -23.04
N SER A 304 20.91 30.00 -24.27
CA SER A 304 20.31 30.98 -25.20
C SER A 304 19.05 31.64 -24.62
N TYR A 305 18.12 30.83 -24.07
CA TYR A 305 16.90 31.37 -23.47
C TYR A 305 17.16 32.16 -22.20
N TRP A 306 18.11 31.72 -21.39
CA TRP A 306 18.51 32.40 -20.17
C TRP A 306 19.12 33.78 -20.46
N LEU A 307 20.04 33.87 -21.42
CA LEU A 307 20.62 35.14 -21.88
C LEU A 307 19.57 36.09 -22.48
N LYS A 308 18.48 35.54 -23.04
CA LYS A 308 17.32 36.30 -23.54
C LYS A 308 16.27 36.62 -22.46
N GLY A 309 16.48 36.21 -21.20
CA GLY A 309 15.54 36.43 -20.09
C GLY A 309 14.27 35.59 -20.13
N ASN A 310 14.19 34.54 -20.97
CA ASN A 310 13.00 33.70 -21.10
C ASN A 310 13.03 32.52 -20.11
N LEU A 311 12.66 32.79 -18.86
CA LEU A 311 12.70 31.79 -17.77
C LEU A 311 11.73 30.62 -17.97
N GLU A 312 10.57 30.85 -18.60
CA GLU A 312 9.60 29.78 -18.89
C GLU A 312 10.23 28.73 -19.81
N LYS A 313 10.90 29.17 -20.88
CA LYS A 313 11.60 28.25 -21.80
C LYS A 313 12.82 27.61 -21.15
N VAL A 314 13.50 28.28 -20.23
CA VAL A 314 14.55 27.65 -19.41
C VAL A 314 13.97 26.51 -18.58
N GLN A 315 12.84 26.75 -17.90
CA GLN A 315 12.15 25.74 -17.10
C GLN A 315 11.75 24.52 -17.93
N GLU A 316 11.11 24.74 -19.09
CA GLU A 316 10.67 23.70 -20.00
C GLU A 316 11.84 22.79 -20.42
N ASN A 317 12.98 23.40 -20.75
CA ASN A 317 14.16 22.65 -21.21
C ASN A 317 14.92 21.96 -20.06
N LEU A 318 14.91 22.51 -18.84
CA LEU A 318 15.43 21.82 -17.65
C LEU A 318 14.61 20.57 -17.33
N LEU A 319 13.28 20.67 -17.37
CA LEU A 319 12.38 19.51 -17.22
C LEU A 319 12.62 18.48 -18.33
N ARG A 320 12.85 18.92 -19.56
CA ARG A 320 13.21 18.03 -20.68
C ARG A 320 14.48 17.23 -20.42
N ILE A 321 15.50 17.82 -19.77
CA ILE A 321 16.70 17.07 -19.33
C ILE A 321 16.32 16.00 -18.31
N ILE A 322 15.56 16.38 -17.29
CA ILE A 322 15.18 15.50 -16.18
C ILE A 322 14.40 14.28 -16.68
N TYR A 323 13.36 14.49 -17.52
CA TYR A 323 12.57 13.40 -18.09
C TYR A 323 13.37 12.54 -19.06
N PHE A 324 14.18 13.14 -19.94
CA PHE A 324 14.96 12.38 -20.92
C PHE A 324 15.97 11.43 -20.27
N VAL A 325 16.59 11.84 -19.17
CA VAL A 325 17.55 10.98 -18.47
C VAL A 325 16.85 9.93 -17.61
N LYS A 326 15.67 10.24 -17.03
CA LYS A 326 14.83 9.28 -16.29
C LYS A 326 14.50 8.06 -17.16
N ASP A 327 14.09 8.27 -18.41
CA ASP A 327 13.67 7.19 -19.32
C ASP A 327 14.82 6.28 -19.80
N LYS A 328 16.07 6.74 -19.70
CA LYS A 328 17.24 6.04 -20.27
C LYS A 328 18.00 5.19 -19.24
N GLN A 329 17.58 5.15 -17.97
CA GLN A 329 18.12 4.35 -16.86
C GLN A 329 19.66 4.22 -16.82
N ASN A 330 20.40 5.28 -17.15
CA ASN A 330 21.85 5.21 -17.25
C ASN A 330 22.52 6.00 -16.13
N SER A 331 23.20 5.29 -15.23
CA SER A 331 23.86 5.86 -14.04
C SER A 331 24.92 6.92 -14.39
N SER A 332 25.48 6.86 -15.61
CA SER A 332 26.44 7.84 -16.14
C SER A 332 25.88 9.27 -16.24
N ASN A 333 24.55 9.41 -16.29
CA ASN A 333 23.89 10.70 -16.52
C ASN A 333 23.28 11.30 -15.26
N TYR A 334 23.50 10.65 -14.11
CA TYR A 334 23.09 11.12 -12.78
C TYR A 334 23.41 12.61 -12.54
N LYS A 335 24.62 13.02 -12.94
CA LYS A 335 25.09 14.40 -12.76
C LYS A 335 24.21 15.41 -13.49
N PHE A 336 23.71 15.10 -14.68
CA PHE A 336 22.80 15.99 -15.43
C PHE A 336 21.45 16.17 -14.74
N ILE A 337 20.85 15.09 -14.22
CA ILE A 337 19.59 15.20 -13.47
C ILE A 337 19.79 16.03 -12.22
N ARG A 338 20.80 15.68 -11.41
CA ARG A 338 21.09 16.37 -10.14
C ARG A 338 21.33 17.86 -10.37
N ASP A 339 22.17 18.20 -11.34
CA ASP A 339 22.51 19.61 -11.60
C ASP A 339 21.31 20.36 -12.22
N ALA A 340 20.46 19.72 -13.02
CA ALA A 340 19.23 20.32 -13.52
C ALA A 340 18.20 20.57 -12.41
N ILE A 341 18.02 19.62 -11.48
CA ILE A 341 17.13 19.79 -10.30
C ILE A 341 17.65 20.93 -9.42
N TYR A 342 18.97 21.03 -9.21
CA TYR A 342 19.53 22.17 -8.51
C TYR A 342 19.26 23.48 -9.25
N ALA A 343 19.46 23.53 -10.57
CA ALA A 343 19.15 24.74 -11.36
C ALA A 343 17.68 25.14 -11.24
N MET A 344 16.76 24.18 -11.15
CA MET A 344 15.34 24.44 -10.86
C MET A 344 15.14 25.07 -9.48
N ALA A 345 15.85 24.59 -8.45
CA ALA A 345 15.82 25.18 -7.13
C ALA A 345 16.39 26.61 -7.10
N GLU A 346 17.45 26.86 -7.88
CA GLU A 346 18.17 28.14 -7.93
C GLU A 346 17.37 29.24 -8.65
N LEU A 347 16.82 28.91 -9.83
CA LEU A 347 16.13 29.88 -10.69
C LEU A 347 14.68 30.14 -10.28
N PHE A 348 14.01 29.14 -9.70
CA PHE A 348 12.59 29.21 -9.39
C PHE A 348 12.39 29.14 -7.88
N THR A 349 12.25 27.94 -7.32
CA THR A 349 12.14 27.73 -5.88
C THR A 349 12.64 26.34 -5.48
N PRO A 350 13.19 26.17 -4.26
CA PRO A 350 13.54 24.84 -3.75
C PRO A 350 12.34 23.90 -3.66
N LYS A 351 11.12 24.43 -3.49
CA LYS A 351 9.89 23.63 -3.49
C LYS A 351 9.61 22.93 -4.82
N ILE A 352 9.93 23.56 -5.95
CA ILE A 352 9.79 22.92 -7.26
C ILE A 352 10.77 21.75 -7.39
N ALA A 353 12.01 21.92 -6.93
CA ALA A 353 13.00 20.85 -6.95
C ALA A 353 12.60 19.69 -6.04
N ASP A 354 12.07 19.98 -4.85
CA ASP A 354 11.51 18.97 -3.93
C ASP A 354 10.39 18.16 -4.59
N ASN A 355 9.39 18.82 -5.18
CA ASN A 355 8.30 18.14 -5.90
C ASN A 355 8.83 17.25 -7.04
N ILE A 356 9.87 17.69 -7.75
CA ILE A 356 10.51 16.89 -8.80
C ILE A 356 11.17 15.65 -8.19
N ILE A 357 11.93 15.79 -7.10
CA ILE A 357 12.57 14.67 -6.39
C ILE A 357 11.50 13.67 -5.91
N GLU A 358 10.38 14.16 -5.37
CA GLU A 358 9.27 13.32 -4.93
C GLU A 358 8.65 12.50 -6.06
N SER A 359 8.58 13.07 -7.27
CA SER A 359 8.02 12.44 -8.48
C SER A 359 8.93 11.38 -9.15
N ILE A 360 10.14 11.16 -8.62
CA ILE A 360 11.06 10.12 -9.12
C ILE A 360 10.59 8.75 -8.60
N GLU A 361 10.23 7.85 -9.53
CA GLU A 361 9.79 6.49 -9.22
C GLU A 361 10.93 5.56 -8.78
N ASP A 362 12.13 5.74 -9.31
CA ASP A 362 13.31 4.96 -8.90
C ASP A 362 13.77 5.41 -7.51
N GLN A 363 13.47 4.59 -6.51
CA GLN A 363 13.78 4.85 -5.10
C GLN A 363 15.28 5.07 -4.85
N LYS A 364 16.17 4.32 -5.53
CA LYS A 364 17.63 4.48 -5.34
C LYS A 364 18.12 5.81 -5.90
N LEU A 365 17.60 6.20 -7.07
CA LEU A 365 17.92 7.49 -7.67
C LEU A 365 17.36 8.65 -6.83
N LYS A 366 16.12 8.52 -6.36
CA LYS A 366 15.45 9.50 -5.50
C LYS A 366 16.24 9.73 -4.22
N GLU A 367 16.58 8.67 -3.48
CA GLU A 367 17.38 8.75 -2.25
C GLU A 367 18.74 9.39 -2.51
N LYS A 368 19.41 9.01 -3.60
CA LYS A 368 20.72 9.57 -3.95
C LYS A 368 20.65 11.07 -4.25
N ILE A 369 19.67 11.51 -5.04
CA ILE A 369 19.47 12.94 -5.35
C ILE A 369 19.09 13.72 -4.09
N ALA A 370 18.17 13.20 -3.29
CA ALA A 370 17.73 13.82 -2.04
C ALA A 370 18.91 14.02 -1.08
N ASN A 371 19.79 13.01 -0.95
CA ASN A 371 20.99 13.09 -0.12
C ASN A 371 22.01 14.10 -0.67
N ASP A 372 22.34 14.03 -1.96
CA ASP A 372 23.32 14.94 -2.58
C ASP A 372 22.88 16.40 -2.55
N LEU A 373 21.57 16.66 -2.66
CA LEU A 373 20.98 18.00 -2.63
C LEU A 373 20.47 18.39 -1.26
N PHE A 374 20.70 17.59 -0.21
CA PHE A 374 20.02 17.80 1.07
C PHE A 374 20.32 19.16 1.67
N ASN A 375 21.61 19.49 1.80
CA ASN A 375 22.05 20.77 2.36
C ASN A 375 21.76 21.95 1.44
N ASP A 376 21.46 21.69 0.16
CA ASP A 376 21.10 22.72 -0.80
C ASP A 376 19.62 23.07 -0.67
N ILE A 377 18.72 22.07 -0.64
CA ILE A 377 17.26 22.26 -0.68
C ILE A 377 16.63 22.32 0.71
N TYR A 378 17.16 21.57 1.68
CA TYR A 378 16.54 21.36 2.98
C TYR A 378 17.40 21.93 4.13
N TYR A 379 16.74 22.10 5.28
CA TYR A 379 17.37 22.37 6.56
C TYR A 379 16.60 21.66 7.67
N LEU A 380 17.30 21.30 8.75
CA LEU A 380 16.68 20.66 9.91
C LEU A 380 16.29 21.72 10.93
N VAL A 381 15.07 21.62 11.44
CA VAL A 381 14.56 22.44 12.56
C VAL A 381 14.14 21.52 13.68
N GLU A 382 14.45 21.89 14.91
CA GLU A 382 13.89 21.23 16.08
C GLU A 382 12.49 21.74 16.34
N GLU A 383 11.50 20.86 16.25
CA GLU A 383 10.11 21.17 16.59
C GLU A 383 9.70 20.37 17.84
N ILE A 384 8.90 21.00 18.68
CA ILE A 384 8.26 20.33 19.82
C ILE A 384 6.98 19.69 19.29
N GLN A 385 6.92 18.36 19.29
CA GLN A 385 5.73 17.61 18.94
C GLN A 385 5.19 16.87 20.16
N SER A 386 3.86 16.83 20.29
CA SER A 386 3.19 16.00 21.28
C SER A 386 3.20 14.55 20.81
N LYS A 387 3.67 13.65 21.68
CA LYS A 387 3.67 12.20 21.48
C LYS A 387 2.93 11.55 22.63
N THR A 388 1.95 10.72 22.31
CA THR A 388 1.28 9.88 23.31
C THR A 388 2.09 8.60 23.51
N GLU A 389 2.63 8.43 24.70
CA GLU A 389 3.18 7.16 25.16
C GLU A 389 2.03 6.27 25.62
N THR A 390 2.03 5.01 25.19
CA THR A 390 1.03 4.03 25.59
C THR A 390 1.69 2.81 26.24
N LYS A 391 1.01 2.22 27.22
CA LYS A 391 1.45 0.97 27.86
C LYS A 391 0.25 0.09 28.19
N LEU A 392 0.28 -1.17 27.79
CA LEU A 392 -0.73 -2.16 28.18
C LEU A 392 -0.62 -2.46 29.68
N LEU A 393 -1.72 -2.30 30.41
CA LEU A 393 -1.82 -2.62 31.85
C LEU A 393 -2.35 -4.04 32.07
N ALA A 394 -3.40 -4.42 31.34
CA ALA A 394 -4.05 -5.71 31.46
C ALA A 394 -4.80 -6.07 30.17
N SER A 395 -4.95 -7.38 29.94
CA SER A 395 -5.74 -7.94 28.86
C SER A 395 -6.54 -9.13 29.39
N PHE A 396 -7.84 -9.18 29.10
CA PHE A 396 -8.73 -10.28 29.46
C PHE A 396 -9.49 -10.73 28.23
N GLN A 397 -9.70 -12.04 28.11
CA GLN A 397 -10.50 -12.65 27.05
C GLN A 397 -11.59 -13.52 27.69
N TYR A 398 -12.82 -13.36 27.22
CA TYR A 398 -13.98 -14.10 27.71
C TYR A 398 -14.77 -14.72 26.56
N HIS A 399 -15.28 -15.92 26.79
CA HIS A 399 -16.31 -16.54 25.95
C HIS A 399 -17.62 -16.54 26.71
N LEU A 400 -18.68 -16.04 26.07
CA LEU A 400 -19.98 -15.87 26.68
C LEU A 400 -21.04 -16.54 25.80
N ASN A 401 -21.95 -17.28 26.44
CA ASN A 401 -23.05 -17.92 25.73
C ASN A 401 -24.15 -16.90 25.40
N THR A 402 -24.53 -16.87 24.12
CA THR A 402 -25.47 -15.89 23.58
C THR A 402 -26.67 -16.55 22.91
N PHE A 403 -27.82 -15.89 23.00
CA PHE A 403 -29.02 -16.24 22.25
C PHE A 403 -29.76 -14.98 21.82
N ALA A 404 -29.76 -14.71 20.51
CA ALA A 404 -30.30 -13.49 19.91
C ALA A 404 -31.58 -13.73 19.08
N SER A 405 -31.84 -14.95 18.62
CA SER A 405 -33.00 -15.26 17.77
C SER A 405 -34.22 -15.74 18.56
N ASN A 406 -35.43 -15.48 18.07
CA ASN A 406 -36.68 -16.12 18.56
C ASN A 406 -36.87 -16.03 20.09
N ILE A 407 -36.54 -14.88 20.67
CA ILE A 407 -36.63 -14.64 22.11
C ILE A 407 -38.10 -14.53 22.51
N ASN A 408 -38.57 -15.50 23.31
CA ASN A 408 -39.89 -15.48 23.93
C ASN A 408 -39.77 -15.23 25.44
N GLU A 409 -40.90 -15.05 26.11
CA GLU A 409 -40.95 -14.75 27.54
C GLU A 409 -40.31 -15.85 28.42
N ASN A 410 -40.43 -17.13 28.04
CA ASN A 410 -39.78 -18.23 28.76
C ASN A 410 -38.25 -18.14 28.67
N ILE A 411 -37.68 -17.75 27.52
CA ILE A 411 -36.24 -17.53 27.34
C ILE A 411 -35.77 -16.32 28.16
N ILE A 412 -36.57 -15.24 28.19
CA ILE A 412 -36.26 -14.07 29.02
C ILE A 412 -36.22 -14.45 30.49
N ASN A 413 -37.22 -15.17 30.98
CA ASN A 413 -37.30 -15.59 32.38
C ASN A 413 -36.22 -16.62 32.73
N PHE A 414 -35.90 -17.53 31.81
CA PHE A 414 -34.78 -18.45 31.93
C PHE A 414 -33.45 -17.71 32.13
N ALA A 415 -33.13 -16.76 31.25
CA ALA A 415 -31.90 -15.96 31.36
C ALA A 415 -31.87 -15.10 32.63
N LYS A 416 -32.97 -14.41 32.97
CA LYS A 416 -33.08 -13.58 34.19
C LYS A 416 -32.87 -14.37 35.48
N LYS A 417 -33.26 -15.64 35.50
CA LYS A 417 -33.06 -16.54 36.64
C LYS A 417 -31.63 -17.08 36.73
N GLY A 418 -30.72 -16.75 35.81
CA GLY A 418 -29.36 -17.30 35.80
C GLY A 418 -29.22 -18.54 34.92
N GLY A 419 -30.21 -18.83 34.08
CA GLY A 419 -30.18 -19.99 33.21
C GLY A 419 -29.10 -19.91 32.14
N ASN A 420 -28.47 -21.04 31.83
CA ASN A 420 -27.44 -21.16 30.79
C ASN A 420 -27.45 -22.55 30.14
N LEU A 421 -26.88 -22.70 28.95
CA LEU A 421 -26.83 -23.96 28.21
C LEU A 421 -25.58 -24.05 27.33
N SER A 422 -25.17 -25.28 26.98
CA SER A 422 -23.97 -25.53 26.20
C SER A 422 -24.04 -24.99 24.76
N LEU A 423 -22.90 -24.60 24.20
CA LEU A 423 -22.82 -24.04 22.84
C LEU A 423 -23.48 -24.92 21.76
N ASN A 424 -23.29 -26.25 21.79
CA ASN A 424 -23.91 -27.14 20.81
C ASN A 424 -25.44 -26.98 20.78
N THR A 425 -26.08 -26.91 21.95
CA THR A 425 -27.53 -26.69 22.06
C THR A 425 -27.95 -25.30 21.54
N LEU A 426 -27.17 -24.25 21.79
CA LEU A 426 -27.41 -22.91 21.26
C LEU A 426 -27.29 -22.84 19.73
N SER A 427 -26.30 -23.53 19.17
CA SER A 427 -26.06 -23.62 17.72
C SER A 427 -27.00 -24.59 17.00
N GLY A 428 -27.81 -25.36 17.73
CA GLY A 428 -28.69 -26.39 17.16
C GLY A 428 -27.97 -27.68 16.76
N ASP A 429 -26.70 -27.85 17.13
CA ASP A 429 -25.98 -29.10 16.98
C ASP A 429 -26.48 -30.11 18.01
N THR A 430 -27.10 -31.18 17.51
CA THR A 430 -27.70 -32.27 18.30
C THR A 430 -26.86 -33.53 18.29
N ASN A 431 -25.62 -33.46 17.82
CA ASN A 431 -24.69 -34.58 17.83
C ASN A 431 -24.12 -34.82 19.24
N PHE A 432 -24.97 -35.17 20.20
CA PHE A 432 -24.62 -35.58 21.56
C PHE A 432 -25.64 -36.60 22.08
N ASN A 433 -25.22 -37.50 22.99
CA ASN A 433 -26.09 -38.51 23.58
C ASN A 433 -26.24 -38.38 25.10
N ASN A 434 -25.55 -37.41 25.71
CA ASN A 434 -25.54 -37.17 27.15
C ASN A 434 -25.89 -35.70 27.43
N LEU A 435 -26.97 -35.49 28.19
CA LEU A 435 -27.43 -34.18 28.62
C LEU A 435 -27.36 -34.08 30.15
N PHE A 436 -26.62 -33.10 30.65
CA PHE A 436 -26.54 -32.77 32.07
C PHE A 436 -27.52 -31.65 32.40
N ILE A 437 -28.45 -31.88 33.32
CA ILE A 437 -29.46 -30.90 33.72
C ILE A 437 -29.23 -30.56 35.18
N LEU A 438 -29.09 -29.27 35.48
CA LEU A 438 -28.93 -28.74 36.82
C LEU A 438 -30.10 -27.82 37.12
N LEU A 439 -31.00 -28.27 37.97
CA LEU A 439 -32.23 -27.53 38.31
C LEU A 439 -32.19 -26.90 39.71
N PHE A 440 -31.10 -27.05 40.46
CA PHE A 440 -31.00 -26.62 41.85
C PHE A 440 -30.27 -25.30 41.99
N LYS A 441 -30.65 -24.50 43.00
CA LYS A 441 -29.94 -23.27 43.35
C LYS A 441 -28.75 -23.59 44.24
N PHE A 442 -27.64 -22.93 43.93
CA PHE A 442 -26.41 -22.93 44.71
C PHE A 442 -26.08 -21.49 45.14
N ASP A 443 -25.34 -21.35 46.23
CA ASP A 443 -24.83 -20.04 46.70
C ASP A 443 -23.67 -19.52 45.84
N PHE A 444 -23.25 -20.30 44.86
CA PHE A 444 -22.22 -20.00 43.88
C PHE A 444 -22.70 -20.36 42.48
N SER A 445 -22.03 -19.82 41.45
CA SER A 445 -22.38 -20.16 40.07
C SER A 445 -21.68 -21.43 39.61
N ILE A 446 -22.48 -22.40 39.19
CA ILE A 446 -21.99 -23.67 38.65
C ILE A 446 -21.63 -23.56 37.16
N PHE A 447 -22.12 -22.54 36.47
CA PHE A 447 -21.93 -22.34 35.03
C PHE A 447 -20.46 -22.38 34.58
N PRO A 448 -19.52 -21.65 35.21
CA PRO A 448 -18.11 -21.68 34.79
C PRO A 448 -17.47 -23.07 34.82
N ILE A 449 -17.91 -23.94 35.76
CA ILE A 449 -17.38 -25.29 35.90
C ILE A 449 -17.88 -26.18 34.75
N PHE A 450 -19.16 -26.12 34.44
CA PHE A 450 -19.76 -26.87 33.33
C PHE A 450 -19.30 -26.37 31.96
N GLU A 451 -19.14 -25.06 31.79
CA GLU A 451 -18.62 -24.51 30.54
C GLU A 451 -17.17 -24.92 30.30
N ARG A 452 -16.34 -24.89 31.35
CA ARG A 452 -14.97 -25.42 31.29
C ARG A 452 -14.96 -26.90 30.95
N LEU A 453 -15.80 -27.71 31.62
CA LEU A 453 -15.95 -29.14 31.35
C LEU A 453 -16.35 -29.41 29.89
N TYR A 454 -17.38 -28.74 29.40
CA TYR A 454 -17.85 -28.86 28.02
C TYR A 454 -16.75 -28.52 27.01
N SER A 455 -16.07 -27.38 27.20
CA SER A 455 -14.97 -26.93 26.34
C SER A 455 -13.79 -27.93 26.34
N ASP A 456 -13.43 -28.48 27.50
CA ASP A 456 -12.35 -29.45 27.63
C ASP A 456 -12.68 -30.79 26.95
N LEU A 457 -13.91 -31.28 27.07
CA LEU A 457 -14.34 -32.54 26.45
C LEU A 457 -14.42 -32.41 24.92
N LYS A 458 -15.00 -31.30 24.43
CA LYS A 458 -15.09 -31.02 23.00
C LYS A 458 -13.72 -30.98 22.33
N LYS A 459 -12.70 -30.42 22.99
CA LYS A 459 -11.32 -30.34 22.46
C LYS A 459 -10.56 -31.67 22.53
N ASN A 460 -10.73 -32.45 23.60
CA ASN A 460 -9.80 -33.55 23.92
C ASN A 460 -10.31 -34.95 23.53
N SER A 461 -11.61 -35.18 23.42
CA SER A 461 -12.15 -36.55 23.25
C SER A 461 -13.11 -36.72 22.06
N ASN A 462 -13.36 -35.66 21.26
CA ASN A 462 -14.47 -35.63 20.27
C ASN A 462 -15.83 -36.04 20.87
N GLN A 463 -15.93 -36.13 22.20
CA GLN A 463 -17.17 -36.46 22.89
C GLN A 463 -17.98 -35.18 23.05
N SER A 464 -19.19 -35.21 22.55
CA SER A 464 -20.13 -34.10 22.66
C SER A 464 -21.10 -34.39 23.78
N ILE A 465 -21.07 -33.55 24.82
CA ILE A 465 -22.08 -33.48 25.87
C ILE A 465 -22.88 -32.21 25.69
N ALA A 466 -24.07 -32.14 26.27
CA ALA A 466 -24.76 -30.89 26.49
C ALA A 466 -25.01 -30.66 27.97
N TYR A 467 -25.18 -29.40 28.35
CA TYR A 467 -25.66 -29.06 29.67
C TYR A 467 -26.78 -28.02 29.60
N TYR A 468 -27.64 -28.05 30.61
CA TYR A 468 -28.71 -27.09 30.85
C TYR A 468 -28.71 -26.74 32.33
N ILE A 469 -28.56 -25.45 32.65
CA ILE A 469 -28.53 -24.94 34.01
C ILE A 469 -29.73 -24.02 34.19
N PHE A 470 -30.50 -24.25 35.24
CA PHE A 470 -31.57 -23.38 35.71
C PHE A 470 -31.59 -23.41 37.24
N PRO A 471 -31.10 -22.36 37.94
CA PRO A 471 -31.02 -22.40 39.39
C PRO A 471 -32.39 -22.13 40.02
N SER A 472 -33.18 -23.19 40.24
CA SER A 472 -34.53 -23.10 40.83
C SER A 472 -34.49 -22.49 42.22
N THR A 473 -35.32 -21.49 42.46
CA THR A 473 -35.42 -20.83 43.76
C THR A 473 -36.42 -21.49 44.71
N GLU A 474 -37.36 -22.30 44.19
CA GLU A 474 -38.52 -22.80 44.95
C GLU A 474 -38.86 -24.27 44.64
N ASN A 475 -37.84 -25.14 44.53
CA ASN A 475 -38.03 -26.57 44.25
C ASN A 475 -38.94 -26.84 43.04
N LEU A 476 -38.70 -26.10 41.95
CA LEU A 476 -39.44 -26.13 40.69
C LEU A 476 -40.96 -26.02 40.92
N ASN A 477 -41.40 -24.87 41.41
CA ASN A 477 -42.83 -24.54 41.46
C ASN A 477 -43.45 -24.59 40.05
N GLN A 478 -44.78 -24.47 39.92
CA GLN A 478 -45.44 -24.63 38.62
C GLN A 478 -44.93 -23.63 37.56
N ASN A 479 -44.60 -22.40 37.96
CA ASN A 479 -44.10 -21.37 37.06
C ASN A 479 -42.67 -21.70 36.57
N GLU A 480 -41.76 -22.03 37.49
CA GLU A 480 -40.40 -22.45 37.16
C GLU A 480 -40.40 -23.72 36.29
N PHE A 481 -41.28 -24.69 36.60
CA PHE A 481 -41.48 -25.86 35.78
C PHE A 481 -41.95 -25.51 34.36
N ASN A 482 -42.91 -24.59 34.21
CA ASN A 482 -43.35 -24.14 32.89
C ASN A 482 -42.18 -23.51 32.09
N ILE A 483 -41.35 -22.68 32.73
CA ILE A 483 -40.15 -22.09 32.10
C ILE A 483 -39.18 -23.20 31.66
N VAL A 484 -38.84 -24.12 32.56
CA VAL A 484 -37.92 -25.23 32.30
C VAL A 484 -38.44 -26.14 31.19
N SER A 485 -39.71 -26.54 31.27
CA SER A 485 -40.38 -27.39 30.29
C SER A 485 -40.40 -26.74 28.91
N ASN A 486 -40.84 -25.48 28.82
CA ASN A 486 -40.92 -24.77 27.55
C ASN A 486 -39.53 -24.53 26.94
N THR A 487 -38.54 -24.14 27.74
CA THR A 487 -37.18 -23.88 27.23
C THR A 487 -36.44 -25.16 26.85
N LEU A 488 -36.53 -26.24 27.64
CA LEU A 488 -35.96 -27.55 27.27
C LEU A 488 -36.61 -28.10 25.99
N LYS A 489 -37.94 -27.98 25.85
CA LYS A 489 -38.64 -28.40 24.63
C LYS A 489 -38.22 -27.60 23.41
N PHE A 490 -38.17 -26.28 23.56
CA PHE A 490 -37.82 -25.37 22.48
C PHE A 490 -36.35 -25.48 22.04
N LEU A 491 -35.42 -25.55 22.99
CA LEU A 491 -33.99 -25.49 22.71
C LEU A 491 -33.36 -26.86 22.44
N ILE A 492 -33.89 -27.93 23.06
CA ILE A 492 -33.25 -29.24 23.09
C ILE A 492 -34.18 -30.36 22.58
N SER A 493 -35.25 -30.69 23.30
CA SER A 493 -35.94 -31.98 23.09
C SER A 493 -36.61 -32.10 21.72
N SER A 494 -37.17 -31.01 21.18
CA SER A 494 -37.76 -31.00 19.84
C SER A 494 -36.76 -31.19 18.69
N LYS A 495 -35.46 -30.99 18.95
CA LYS A 495 -34.40 -31.04 17.93
C LYS A 495 -33.67 -32.39 17.91
N ILE A 496 -33.74 -33.18 18.98
CA ILE A 496 -33.06 -34.47 19.09
C ILE A 496 -33.77 -35.50 18.20
N ARG A 497 -33.03 -36.14 17.28
CA ARG A 497 -33.55 -37.22 16.44
C ARG A 497 -33.67 -38.51 17.25
N LYS A 498 -34.84 -39.17 17.18
CA LYS A 498 -35.25 -40.33 17.99
C LYS A 498 -34.49 -41.65 17.71
N THR A 499 -33.31 -41.63 17.09
CA THR A 499 -32.67 -42.85 16.56
C THR A 499 -31.71 -43.54 17.53
N ASN A 500 -31.22 -42.85 18.57
CA ASN A 500 -30.28 -43.40 19.56
C ASN A 500 -30.82 -43.25 21.00
N GLN A 501 -30.35 -44.14 21.88
CA GLN A 501 -30.61 -44.05 23.32
C GLN A 501 -29.90 -42.83 23.90
N PHE A 502 -30.64 -41.97 24.60
CA PHE A 502 -30.16 -40.69 25.09
C PHE A 502 -30.18 -40.64 26.62
N ASN A 503 -29.05 -40.33 27.25
CA ASN A 503 -28.94 -40.27 28.71
C ASN A 503 -29.15 -38.84 29.20
N VAL A 504 -30.03 -38.67 30.17
CA VAL A 504 -30.29 -37.40 30.85
C VAL A 504 -29.84 -37.56 32.30
N TYR A 505 -28.81 -36.82 32.68
CA TYR A 505 -28.28 -36.80 34.04
C TYR A 505 -28.82 -35.56 34.75
N ASN A 506 -29.75 -35.76 35.68
CA ASN A 506 -30.21 -34.71 36.57
C ASN A 506 -29.21 -34.59 37.74
N ILE A 507 -28.42 -33.53 37.72
CA ILE A 507 -27.31 -33.31 38.66
C ILE A 507 -27.74 -32.40 39.80
N ASP A 508 -27.39 -32.82 41.01
CA ASP A 508 -27.42 -31.99 42.21
C ASP A 508 -26.05 -32.05 42.92
N PHE A 509 -25.78 -31.04 43.75
CA PHE A 509 -24.59 -31.00 44.59
C PHE A 509 -24.95 -30.82 46.07
N ILE A 510 -24.31 -31.63 46.92
CA ILE A 510 -24.48 -31.60 48.37
C ILE A 510 -23.20 -31.18 49.08
N PRO A 511 -23.27 -30.72 50.34
CA PRO A 511 -22.08 -30.38 51.14
C PRO A 511 -21.06 -31.51 51.26
N TYR A 512 -19.86 -31.14 51.69
CA TYR A 512 -18.72 -32.05 51.87
C TYR A 512 -19.05 -33.24 52.78
N LEU A 513 -18.62 -34.43 52.37
CA LEU A 513 -18.76 -35.68 53.11
C LEU A 513 -17.41 -36.25 53.58
N GLY A 514 -16.31 -35.56 53.29
CA GLY A 514 -14.94 -35.93 53.69
C GLY A 514 -14.20 -36.75 52.62
N LYS A 515 -14.93 -37.44 51.75
CA LYS A 515 -14.42 -38.06 50.52
C LYS A 515 -15.36 -37.73 49.35
N PRO A 516 -14.85 -37.48 48.12
CA PRO A 516 -15.71 -37.25 46.97
C PRO A 516 -16.72 -38.39 46.79
N THR A 517 -18.01 -38.08 46.92
CA THR A 517 -19.08 -39.08 46.95
C THR A 517 -20.08 -38.81 45.83
N LEU A 518 -20.37 -39.84 45.04
CA LEU A 518 -21.43 -39.87 44.05
C LEU A 518 -22.57 -40.77 44.53
N ILE A 519 -23.77 -40.22 44.63
CA ILE A 519 -25.01 -40.97 44.88
C ILE A 519 -25.76 -41.09 43.56
N ILE A 520 -26.09 -42.33 43.16
CA ILE A 520 -26.79 -42.65 41.93
C ILE A 520 -28.22 -43.08 42.26
N GLY A 521 -29.20 -42.45 41.62
CA GLY A 521 -30.62 -42.81 41.70
C GLY A 521 -31.22 -43.04 40.31
N SER A 522 -31.73 -44.26 40.05
CA SER A 522 -32.44 -44.59 38.81
C SER A 522 -33.48 -45.69 39.04
N GLU A 523 -34.56 -45.68 38.28
CA GLU A 523 -35.52 -46.81 38.25
C GLU A 523 -34.99 -47.99 37.40
N TYR A 524 -33.95 -47.76 36.60
CA TYR A 524 -33.38 -48.76 35.72
C TYR A 524 -32.13 -49.37 36.35
N LYS A 525 -32.27 -50.54 36.99
CA LYS A 525 -31.12 -51.28 37.56
C LYS A 525 -29.98 -51.50 36.56
N THR A 526 -30.32 -51.70 35.28
CA THR A 526 -29.32 -51.85 34.20
C THR A 526 -28.46 -50.60 34.00
N ILE A 527 -29.01 -49.39 34.24
CA ILE A 527 -28.25 -48.15 34.17
C ILE A 527 -27.31 -48.03 35.35
N ILE A 528 -27.77 -48.35 36.55
CA ILE A 528 -26.96 -48.31 37.77
C ILE A 528 -25.72 -49.20 37.58
N GLN A 529 -25.92 -50.46 37.19
CA GLN A 529 -24.82 -51.40 36.91
C GLN A 529 -23.89 -50.89 35.80
N TRP A 530 -24.44 -50.26 34.76
CA TRP A 530 -23.63 -49.68 33.69
C TRP A 530 -22.76 -48.52 34.20
N ILE A 531 -23.30 -47.63 35.03
CA ILE A 531 -22.54 -46.54 35.64
C ILE A 531 -21.46 -47.09 36.56
N GLU A 532 -21.79 -48.03 37.47
CA GLU A 532 -20.80 -48.65 38.37
C GLU A 532 -19.63 -49.28 37.61
N ASN A 533 -19.93 -50.01 36.53
CA ASN A 533 -18.91 -50.60 35.67
C ASN A 533 -18.02 -49.54 35.01
N LYS A 534 -18.61 -48.45 34.52
CA LYS A 534 -17.87 -47.31 33.96
C LYS A 534 -16.97 -46.63 35.01
N LEU A 535 -17.42 -46.53 36.25
CA LEU A 535 -16.71 -45.86 37.34
C LEU A 535 -15.69 -46.75 38.06
N SER A 536 -15.62 -48.04 37.73
CA SER A 536 -14.65 -48.99 38.32
C SER A 536 -13.19 -48.47 38.29
N LYS A 537 -12.83 -47.72 37.25
CA LYS A 537 -11.49 -47.13 37.06
C LYS A 537 -11.12 -46.04 38.06
N ILE A 538 -12.10 -45.41 38.70
CA ILE A 538 -11.91 -44.31 39.66
C ILE A 538 -12.47 -44.62 41.05
N SER A 539 -12.89 -45.87 41.27
CA SER A 539 -13.52 -46.35 42.50
C SER A 539 -12.64 -46.18 43.75
N ASN A 540 -11.31 -46.11 43.60
CA ASN A 540 -10.40 -45.82 44.69
C ASN A 540 -10.38 -44.33 45.10
N LYS A 541 -10.77 -43.42 44.21
CA LYS A 541 -10.78 -41.96 44.43
C LYS A 541 -12.12 -41.44 44.96
N ILE A 542 -13.22 -42.13 44.65
CA ILE A 542 -14.58 -41.69 44.97
C ILE A 542 -15.34 -42.77 45.75
N ASP A 543 -16.31 -42.35 46.56
CA ASP A 543 -17.33 -43.25 47.08
C ASP A 543 -18.54 -43.26 46.14
N VAL A 544 -19.06 -44.44 45.82
CA VAL A 544 -20.25 -44.60 44.97
C VAL A 544 -21.34 -45.25 45.80
N ILE A 545 -22.48 -44.58 45.93
CA ILE A 545 -23.65 -45.05 46.68
C ILE A 545 -24.82 -45.19 45.73
N THR A 546 -25.41 -46.39 45.65
CA THR A 546 -26.64 -46.62 44.88
C THR A 546 -27.85 -46.51 45.81
N ASN A 547 -28.80 -45.63 45.49
CA ASN A 547 -29.99 -45.44 46.30
C ASN A 547 -31.28 -45.53 45.46
N ASP A 548 -31.84 -46.74 45.43
CA ASP A 548 -33.06 -47.07 44.68
C ASP A 548 -34.35 -46.54 45.33
N SER A 549 -34.29 -45.89 46.51
CA SER A 549 -35.49 -45.45 47.24
C SER A 549 -35.65 -43.92 47.27
N PHE A 550 -34.68 -43.20 47.83
CA PHE A 550 -34.84 -41.76 48.09
C PHE A 550 -34.52 -40.88 46.87
N PHE A 551 -33.58 -41.32 46.03
CA PHE A 551 -33.12 -40.56 44.88
C PHE A 551 -33.55 -41.17 43.53
N ALA A 552 -34.19 -42.34 43.52
CA ALA A 552 -34.68 -42.97 42.29
C ALA A 552 -36.01 -42.39 41.79
N GLY A 553 -36.84 -41.83 42.68
CA GLY A 553 -38.11 -41.17 42.38
C GLY A 553 -38.21 -39.82 43.09
N GLY A 554 -38.54 -38.76 42.35
CA GLY A 554 -38.57 -37.40 42.89
C GLY A 554 -39.26 -36.42 41.94
N LYS A 555 -39.70 -35.27 42.47
CA LYS A 555 -40.50 -34.29 41.72
C LYS A 555 -39.82 -33.80 40.44
N SER A 556 -38.54 -33.44 40.52
CA SER A 556 -37.74 -32.98 39.37
C SER A 556 -37.59 -34.07 38.31
N LYS A 557 -37.38 -35.33 38.72
CA LYS A 557 -37.31 -36.46 37.81
C LYS A 557 -38.63 -36.69 37.07
N ASN A 558 -39.76 -36.71 37.79
CA ASN A 558 -41.08 -36.89 37.18
C ASN A 558 -41.39 -35.76 36.18
N GLN A 559 -41.07 -34.52 36.56
CA GLN A 559 -41.15 -33.35 35.70
C GLN A 559 -40.27 -33.46 34.45
N LEU A 560 -39.05 -34.00 34.57
CA LEU A 560 -38.19 -34.27 33.42
C LEU A 560 -38.74 -35.39 32.53
N ALA A 561 -39.36 -36.43 33.10
CA ALA A 561 -40.03 -37.48 32.33
C ALA A 561 -41.22 -36.93 31.51
N ASP A 562 -41.94 -35.93 32.02
CA ASP A 562 -43.01 -35.23 31.27
C ASP A 562 -42.48 -34.40 30.09
N ILE A 563 -41.20 -34.01 30.14
CA ILE A 563 -40.53 -33.21 29.09
C ILE A 563 -39.93 -34.10 28.02
N PHE A 564 -39.39 -35.25 28.41
CA PHE A 564 -38.66 -36.20 27.57
C PHE A 564 -39.45 -37.51 27.42
N GLU A 565 -40.07 -37.74 26.26
CA GLU A 565 -40.91 -38.93 26.00
C GLU A 565 -40.16 -40.25 26.31
N SER A 566 -40.81 -41.13 27.08
CA SER A 566 -40.17 -42.13 27.97
C SER A 566 -39.29 -43.20 27.32
N ASN A 567 -39.45 -43.50 26.04
CA ASN A 567 -38.81 -44.68 25.45
C ASN A 567 -37.42 -44.39 24.86
N THR A 568 -37.11 -43.13 24.57
CA THR A 568 -35.82 -42.71 24.00
C THR A 568 -34.86 -42.12 25.04
N PHE A 569 -35.40 -41.58 26.14
CA PHE A 569 -34.62 -40.88 27.15
C PHE A 569 -34.52 -41.67 28.46
N LYS A 570 -33.30 -41.83 28.95
CA LYS A 570 -33.00 -42.49 30.22
C LYS A 570 -32.56 -41.47 31.24
N ILE A 571 -33.44 -41.16 32.18
CA ILE A 571 -33.19 -40.15 33.22
C ILE A 571 -32.55 -40.82 34.44
N THR A 572 -31.41 -40.28 34.86
CA THR A 572 -30.65 -40.72 36.04
C THR A 572 -30.36 -39.53 36.93
N ASN A 573 -30.64 -39.65 38.23
CA ASN A 573 -30.25 -38.66 39.21
C ASN A 573 -28.81 -38.94 39.68
N LEU A 574 -27.96 -37.92 39.63
CA LEU A 574 -26.59 -37.96 40.13
C LEU A 574 -26.44 -36.86 41.18
N VAL A 575 -26.20 -37.23 42.43
CA VAL A 575 -25.93 -36.28 43.51
C VAL A 575 -24.46 -36.36 43.86
N LEU A 576 -23.74 -35.25 43.69
CA LEU A 576 -22.30 -35.17 43.88
C LEU A 576 -21.99 -34.34 45.13
N SER A 577 -21.01 -34.73 45.91
CA SER A 577 -20.54 -33.87 47.00
C SER A 577 -19.67 -32.70 46.49
N TYR A 578 -19.60 -31.59 47.23
CA TYR A 578 -18.85 -30.38 46.84
C TYR A 578 -17.34 -30.60 46.61
N GLU A 579 -16.77 -31.72 47.06
CA GLU A 579 -15.40 -32.13 46.72
C GLU A 579 -15.17 -32.18 45.21
N PHE A 580 -16.17 -32.58 44.40
CA PHE A 580 -16.06 -32.59 42.94
C PHE A 580 -15.96 -31.18 42.34
N ILE A 581 -16.56 -30.17 42.98
CA ILE A 581 -16.49 -28.78 42.54
C ILE A 581 -15.09 -28.22 42.75
N ASN A 582 -14.47 -28.57 43.89
CA ASN A 582 -13.11 -28.14 44.23
C ASN A 582 -12.03 -28.87 43.44
N ASP A 583 -12.23 -30.16 43.16
CA ASP A 583 -11.34 -30.96 42.32
C ASP A 583 -11.91 -31.11 40.90
N TYR A 584 -11.69 -30.07 40.09
CA TYR A 584 -12.12 -30.05 38.70
C TYR A 584 -11.61 -31.25 37.89
N TYR A 585 -10.39 -31.74 38.16
CA TYR A 585 -9.83 -32.85 37.39
C TYR A 585 -10.55 -34.15 37.71
N LEU A 586 -10.86 -34.39 38.99
CA LEU A 586 -11.67 -35.54 39.40
C LEU A 586 -13.09 -35.46 38.82
N PHE A 587 -13.72 -34.28 38.83
CA PHE A 587 -15.04 -34.09 38.22
C PHE A 587 -15.03 -34.32 36.70
N LYS A 588 -14.00 -33.83 36.01
CA LYS A 588 -13.79 -34.11 34.59
C LYS A 588 -13.59 -35.60 34.33
N GLU A 589 -12.74 -36.27 35.11
CA GLU A 589 -12.49 -37.71 35.01
C GLU A 589 -13.78 -38.52 35.24
N LEU A 590 -14.60 -38.13 36.21
CA LEU A 590 -15.92 -38.72 36.46
C LEU A 590 -16.80 -38.63 35.20
N VAL A 591 -16.98 -37.42 34.65
CA VAL A 591 -17.83 -37.20 33.49
C VAL A 591 -17.29 -37.92 32.24
N GLN A 592 -15.97 -37.98 32.05
CA GLN A 592 -15.35 -38.72 30.96
C GLN A 592 -15.66 -40.23 31.01
N ASN A 593 -15.73 -40.81 32.21
CA ASN A 593 -16.10 -42.22 32.36
C ASN A 593 -17.60 -42.47 32.12
N LEU A 594 -18.46 -41.49 32.43
CA LEU A 594 -19.92 -41.54 32.22
C LEU A 594 -20.34 -41.39 30.75
N ILE A 595 -19.44 -40.96 29.86
CA ILE A 595 -19.67 -40.88 28.41
C ILE A 595 -19.15 -42.17 27.75
#